data_AF-A0A7C6RIE3-F1
#
_entry.id   AF-A0A7C6RIE3-F1
#
_cell.length_a   1.000
_cell.length_b   1.000
_cell.length_c   1.000
_cell.angle_alpha   90.00
_cell.angle_beta   90.00
_cell.angle_gamma   90.00
#
_symmetry.space_group_name_H-M   'P 1'
#
loop_
_entity.id
_entity.type
_entity.pdbx_description
1 polymer ?
#
loop_
_entity_poly.entity_id
_entity_poly.type
_entity_poly.pdbx_seq_one_letter_code
_entity_poly.pdbx_strand_id
1 'polypeptide(L)'
;MTEPFLSDFLAAGVDPDEVPELAALASARPLLDAFITLFRGTEAEVLMRLLVLREIGREADSPRWSPDALRARFTYLDPVKLETVLKRLRDNALLAIGEDGHYALSDVGRNAVAAIAMLLRFGEEEDTELGFLTAQLAGLQAVGSITPEALGHLLSKLNDLTWHFEEAIASGSEFRILDARRRLSANGRWLERGTDILNRLLADPEVDFDIARIAQRIGLAQSRLARVDAAFQRALNKIESQRVTLGASGISSSDVSAWLRGLDAPTLAGLAVGAFAAVPELALLAGGHELLDRAESQLEGDVAGAAIDAGL
;
A
#
# COMPACT_ATOMS: atom_id res chain seq x y z
N MET A 1 -23.20 -19.85 19.65
CA MET A 1 -23.57 -18.79 18.69
C MET A 1 -23.61 -19.45 17.33
N THR A 2 -24.78 -19.50 16.69
CA THR A 2 -24.93 -19.99 15.32
C THR A 2 -24.14 -19.05 14.40
N GLU A 3 -23.34 -19.61 13.48
CA GLU A 3 -22.67 -18.78 12.47
C GLU A 3 -23.75 -18.03 11.67
N PRO A 4 -23.61 -16.70 11.49
CA PRO A 4 -24.58 -15.92 10.72
C PRO A 4 -24.64 -16.43 9.28
N PHE A 5 -25.84 -16.55 8.72
CA PHE A 5 -26.02 -16.89 7.32
C PHE A 5 -25.63 -15.70 6.46
N LEU A 6 -25.18 -15.94 5.22
CA LEU A 6 -24.82 -14.85 4.30
C LEU A 6 -26.00 -13.89 4.07
N SER A 7 -27.23 -14.41 4.09
CA SER A 7 -28.47 -13.63 4.02
C SER A 7 -28.61 -12.60 5.13
N ASP A 8 -28.03 -12.84 6.31
CA ASP A 8 -28.15 -11.95 7.47
C ASP A 8 -27.35 -10.65 7.28
N PHE A 9 -26.42 -10.64 6.32
CA PHE A 9 -25.62 -9.45 5.96
C PHE A 9 -26.27 -8.63 4.84
N LEU A 10 -27.27 -9.16 4.15
CA LEU A 10 -27.90 -8.51 3.01
C LEU A 10 -29.14 -7.69 3.44
N ALA A 11 -29.46 -6.68 2.65
CA ALA A 11 -30.70 -5.93 2.84
C ALA A 11 -31.92 -6.86 2.67
N ALA A 12 -33.01 -6.57 3.37
CA ALA A 12 -34.22 -7.37 3.31
C ALA A 12 -34.73 -7.52 1.86
N GLY A 13 -34.98 -8.77 1.45
CA GLY A 13 -35.46 -9.10 0.11
C GLY A 13 -34.38 -9.24 -0.97
N VAL A 14 -33.10 -9.10 -0.63
CA VAL A 14 -31.98 -9.40 -1.53
C VAL A 14 -31.57 -10.86 -1.37
N ASP A 15 -31.65 -11.62 -2.46
CA ASP A 15 -31.13 -12.99 -2.52
C ASP A 15 -29.61 -12.95 -2.77
N PRO A 16 -28.77 -13.64 -1.95
CA PRO A 16 -27.35 -13.76 -2.21
C PRO A 16 -26.99 -14.26 -3.62
N ASP A 17 -27.80 -15.14 -4.20
CA ASP A 17 -27.57 -15.71 -5.53
C ASP A 17 -27.84 -14.70 -6.66
N GLU A 18 -28.56 -13.61 -6.37
CA GLU A 18 -28.86 -12.53 -7.30
C GLU A 18 -27.81 -11.40 -7.29
N VAL A 19 -26.78 -11.48 -6.44
CA VAL A 19 -25.69 -10.48 -6.36
C VAL A 19 -24.50 -10.94 -7.21
N PRO A 20 -24.26 -10.36 -8.41
CA PRO A 20 -23.19 -10.81 -9.30
C PRO A 20 -21.80 -10.75 -8.68
N GLU A 21 -21.55 -9.77 -7.79
CA GLU A 21 -20.29 -9.60 -7.07
C GLU A 21 -20.01 -10.77 -6.09
N LEU A 22 -21.06 -11.42 -5.58
CA LEU A 22 -20.92 -12.59 -4.71
C LEU A 22 -20.65 -13.87 -5.49
N ALA A 23 -21.05 -13.95 -6.77
CA ALA A 23 -20.86 -15.17 -7.57
C ALA A 23 -19.37 -15.54 -7.73
N ALA A 24 -18.51 -14.55 -7.98
CA ALA A 24 -17.06 -14.76 -8.05
C ALA A 24 -16.50 -15.29 -6.70
N LEU A 25 -16.91 -14.69 -5.58
CA LEU A 25 -16.48 -15.12 -4.24
C LEU A 25 -17.02 -16.51 -3.88
N ALA A 26 -18.25 -16.83 -4.27
CA ALA A 26 -18.85 -18.14 -4.09
C ALA A 26 -18.06 -19.22 -4.86
N SER A 27 -17.64 -18.93 -6.10
CA SER A 27 -16.78 -19.84 -6.87
C SER A 27 -15.38 -20.02 -6.25
N ALA A 28 -14.90 -19.03 -5.49
CA ALA A 28 -13.61 -19.06 -4.80
C ALA A 28 -13.69 -19.69 -3.40
N ARG A 29 -14.81 -20.30 -3.01
CA ARG A 29 -15.04 -20.83 -1.65
C ARG A 29 -13.91 -21.73 -1.12
N PRO A 30 -13.36 -22.69 -1.88
CA PRO A 30 -12.26 -23.53 -1.38
C PRO A 30 -11.01 -22.72 -1.00
N LEU A 31 -10.71 -21.65 -1.76
CA LEU A 31 -9.60 -20.77 -1.46
C LEU A 31 -9.88 -19.90 -0.23
N LEU A 32 -11.12 -19.42 -0.07
CA LEU A 32 -11.54 -18.67 1.11
C LEU A 32 -11.43 -19.54 2.37
N ASP A 33 -11.87 -20.79 2.33
CA ASP A 33 -11.78 -21.73 3.45
C ASP A 33 -10.31 -22.05 3.81
N ALA A 34 -9.44 -22.13 2.80
CA ALA A 34 -7.99 -22.23 3.00
C ALA A 34 -7.42 -21.01 3.72
N PHE A 35 -7.79 -19.79 3.33
CA PHE A 35 -7.34 -18.58 4.01
C PHE A 35 -7.92 -18.43 5.42
N ILE A 36 -9.19 -18.77 5.63
CA ILE A 36 -9.80 -18.86 6.97
C ILE A 36 -8.99 -19.85 7.82
N THR A 37 -8.61 -20.99 7.25
CA THR A 37 -7.76 -21.96 7.94
C THR A 37 -6.39 -21.40 8.26
N LEU A 38 -5.76 -20.61 7.39
CA LEU A 38 -4.42 -20.07 7.63
C LEU A 38 -4.40 -18.94 8.65
N PHE A 39 -5.43 -18.09 8.66
CA PHE A 39 -5.46 -16.85 9.44
C PHE A 39 -6.31 -16.90 10.72
N ARG A 40 -7.06 -17.99 10.98
CA ARG A 40 -7.87 -18.13 12.21
C ARG A 40 -7.01 -18.53 13.42
N GLY A 41 -7.05 -17.76 14.51
CA GLY A 41 -6.41 -18.10 15.79
C GLY A 41 -5.50 -16.98 16.30
N THR A 42 -4.57 -17.32 17.18
CA THR A 42 -3.55 -16.39 17.66
C THR A 42 -2.50 -16.12 16.57
N GLU A 43 -1.82 -14.98 16.64
CA GLU A 43 -0.74 -14.62 15.71
C GLU A 43 0.33 -15.71 15.62
N ALA A 44 0.75 -16.28 16.77
CA ALA A 44 1.72 -17.36 16.80
C ALA A 44 1.27 -18.60 16.00
N GLU A 45 -0.01 -19.00 16.12
CA GLU A 45 -0.56 -20.13 15.36
C GLU A 45 -0.64 -19.84 13.86
N VAL A 46 -0.97 -18.60 13.49
CA VAL A 46 -0.96 -18.13 12.10
C VAL A 46 0.46 -18.22 11.54
N LEU A 47 1.45 -17.64 12.23
CA LEU A 47 2.85 -17.66 11.80
C LEU A 47 3.37 -19.08 11.63
N MET A 48 3.05 -20.00 12.55
CA MET A 48 3.50 -21.40 12.43
C MET A 48 2.88 -22.12 11.23
N ARG A 49 1.57 -21.94 10.96
CA ARG A 49 0.94 -22.53 9.76
C ARG A 49 1.53 -21.96 8.48
N LEU A 50 1.71 -20.64 8.40
CA LEU A 50 2.29 -19.98 7.23
C LEU A 50 3.74 -20.44 7.00
N LEU A 51 4.54 -20.53 8.06
CA LEU A 51 5.91 -21.04 8.02
C LEU A 51 5.96 -22.46 7.47
N VAL A 52 5.21 -23.39 8.08
CA VAL A 52 5.23 -24.81 7.70
C VAL A 52 4.73 -24.99 6.26
N LEU A 53 3.60 -24.37 5.91
CA LEU A 53 3.02 -24.48 4.57
C LEU A 53 3.97 -23.91 3.49
N ARG A 54 4.54 -22.73 3.74
CA ARG A 54 5.46 -22.08 2.81
C ARG A 54 6.74 -22.90 2.64
N GLU A 55 7.32 -23.40 3.72
CA GLU A 55 8.57 -24.16 3.66
C GLU A 55 8.38 -25.48 2.89
N ILE A 56 7.27 -26.19 3.09
CA ILE A 56 6.90 -27.36 2.27
C ILE A 56 6.77 -26.97 0.79
N GLY A 57 6.19 -25.81 0.51
CA GLY A 57 5.99 -25.31 -0.85
C GLY A 57 7.22 -24.77 -1.58
N ARG A 58 8.35 -24.57 -0.89
CA ARG A 58 9.60 -24.09 -1.51
C ARG A 58 10.37 -25.18 -2.24
N GLU A 59 10.18 -26.45 -1.88
CA GLU A 59 10.92 -27.58 -2.42
C GLU A 59 10.32 -28.02 -3.77
N ALA A 60 10.88 -27.50 -4.86
CA ALA A 60 10.38 -27.74 -6.22
C ALA A 60 10.79 -29.12 -6.77
N ASP A 61 11.99 -29.58 -6.43
CA ASP A 61 12.58 -30.79 -7.01
C ASP A 61 12.05 -32.09 -6.35
N SER A 62 11.64 -32.01 -5.08
CA SER A 62 11.04 -33.12 -4.34
C SER A 62 9.78 -32.67 -3.58
N PRO A 63 8.63 -32.52 -4.27
CA PRO A 63 7.41 -31.97 -3.70
C PRO A 63 6.65 -32.94 -2.77
N ARG A 64 7.24 -34.10 -2.47
CA ARG A 64 6.70 -35.12 -1.55
C ARG A 64 7.62 -35.25 -0.33
N TRP A 65 7.00 -35.29 0.84
CA TRP A 65 7.71 -35.24 2.12
C TRP A 65 7.31 -36.41 3.01
N SER A 66 8.28 -37.22 3.43
CA SER A 66 8.02 -38.22 4.48
C SER A 66 7.80 -37.52 5.84
N PRO A 67 7.10 -38.15 6.80
CA PRO A 67 6.94 -37.60 8.14
C PRO A 67 8.28 -37.29 8.81
N ASP A 68 9.29 -38.15 8.64
CA ASP A 68 10.62 -37.95 9.23
C ASP A 68 11.39 -36.81 8.57
N ALA A 69 11.24 -36.63 7.26
CA ALA A 69 11.84 -35.50 6.54
C ALA A 69 11.25 -34.15 7.02
N LEU A 70 9.95 -34.10 7.30
CA LEU A 70 9.31 -32.91 7.88
C LEU A 70 9.84 -32.64 9.29
N ARG A 71 9.91 -33.65 10.16
CA ARG A 71 10.46 -33.47 11.52
C ARG A 71 11.90 -32.98 11.49
N ALA A 72 12.72 -33.54 10.60
CA ALA A 72 14.10 -33.09 10.41
C ALA A 72 14.16 -31.63 9.95
N ARG A 73 13.35 -31.24 8.96
CA ARG A 73 13.28 -29.87 8.43
C ARG A 73 12.85 -28.85 9.48
N PHE A 74 11.92 -29.23 10.37
CA PHE A 74 11.36 -28.37 11.41
C PHE A 74 11.89 -28.69 12.82
N THR A 75 13.15 -29.13 12.95
CA THR A 75 13.77 -29.51 14.24
C THR A 75 13.70 -28.40 15.31
N TYR A 76 13.60 -27.13 14.89
CA TYR A 76 13.47 -25.98 15.78
C TYR A 76 12.04 -25.75 16.31
N LEU A 77 11.05 -26.53 15.88
CA LEU A 77 9.68 -26.49 16.38
C LEU A 77 9.43 -27.61 17.40
N ASP A 78 8.55 -27.34 18.35
CA ASP A 78 8.05 -28.39 19.25
C ASP A 78 7.34 -29.49 18.43
N PRO A 79 7.69 -30.78 18.61
CA PRO A 79 7.14 -31.86 17.80
C PRO A 79 5.62 -31.98 17.87
N VAL A 80 5.01 -31.76 19.04
CA VAL A 80 3.55 -31.87 19.21
C VAL A 80 2.84 -30.72 18.49
N LYS A 81 3.41 -29.51 18.57
CA LYS A 81 2.88 -28.34 17.84
C LYS A 81 3.03 -28.51 16.33
N LEU A 82 4.15 -29.05 15.85
CA LEU A 82 4.34 -29.35 14.43
C LEU A 82 3.27 -30.33 13.92
N GLU A 83 3.05 -31.45 14.62
CA GLU A 83 2.04 -32.44 14.24
C GLU A 83 0.62 -31.83 14.28
N THR A 84 0.35 -30.93 15.22
CA THR A 84 -0.92 -30.18 15.29
C THR A 84 -1.11 -29.27 14.07
N VAL A 85 -0.05 -28.57 13.64
CA VAL A 85 -0.07 -27.73 12.43
C VAL A 85 -0.27 -28.59 11.19
N LEU A 86 0.51 -29.66 11.01
CA LEU A 86 0.39 -30.57 9.86
C LEU A 86 -1.00 -31.19 9.76
N LYS A 87 -1.54 -31.66 10.90
CA LYS A 87 -2.91 -32.17 10.99
C LYS A 87 -3.91 -31.11 10.56
N ARG A 88 -3.80 -29.88 11.07
CA ARG A 88 -4.74 -28.80 10.74
C ARG A 88 -4.68 -28.40 9.26
N LEU A 89 -3.48 -28.34 8.67
CA LEU A 89 -3.33 -28.05 7.24
C LEU A 89 -3.94 -29.17 6.38
N ARG A 90 -3.74 -30.44 6.77
CA ARG A 90 -4.31 -31.59 6.06
C ARG A 90 -5.83 -31.65 6.19
N ASP A 91 -6.36 -31.53 7.40
CA ASP A 91 -7.79 -31.65 7.68
C ASP A 91 -8.61 -30.54 6.99
N ASN A 92 -7.97 -29.46 6.53
CA ASN A 92 -8.58 -28.36 5.77
C ASN A 92 -8.03 -28.26 4.33
N ALA A 93 -7.64 -29.40 3.75
CA ALA A 93 -7.28 -29.53 2.33
C ALA A 93 -6.13 -28.64 1.83
N LEU A 94 -5.26 -28.12 2.70
CA LEU A 94 -4.03 -27.43 2.30
C LEU A 94 -2.87 -28.41 2.05
N LEU A 95 -2.88 -29.55 2.73
CA LEU A 95 -1.98 -30.67 2.51
C LEU A 95 -2.77 -31.93 2.14
N ALA A 96 -2.19 -32.75 1.27
CA ALA A 96 -2.64 -34.10 0.98
C ALA A 96 -1.61 -35.11 1.50
N ILE A 97 -2.09 -36.31 1.85
CA ILE A 97 -1.22 -37.46 2.14
C ILE A 97 -1.47 -38.54 1.07
N GLY A 98 -0.40 -38.95 0.39
CA GLY A 98 -0.46 -40.02 -0.60
C GLY A 98 -0.62 -41.41 0.03
N GLU A 99 -0.88 -42.42 -0.80
CA GLU A 99 -0.90 -43.83 -0.38
C GLU A 99 0.45 -44.29 0.21
N ASP A 100 1.54 -43.66 -0.24
CA ASP A 100 2.90 -43.83 0.26
C ASP A 100 3.14 -43.17 1.63
N GLY A 101 2.11 -42.55 2.23
CA GLY A 101 2.20 -41.83 3.50
C GLY A 101 2.97 -40.52 3.42
N HIS A 102 3.31 -40.03 2.22
CA HIS A 102 4.04 -38.79 2.06
C HIS A 102 3.09 -37.58 1.95
N TYR A 103 3.47 -36.49 2.58
CA TYR A 103 2.79 -35.21 2.50
C TYR A 103 3.14 -34.48 1.20
N ALA A 104 2.16 -33.82 0.61
CA ALA A 104 2.33 -32.89 -0.50
C ALA A 104 1.36 -31.72 -0.36
N LEU A 105 1.67 -30.59 -1.01
CA LEU A 105 0.68 -29.54 -1.20
C LEU A 105 -0.46 -30.04 -2.07
N SER A 106 -1.70 -29.78 -1.65
CA SER A 106 -2.86 -29.88 -2.54
C SER A 106 -2.86 -28.74 -3.57
N ASP A 107 -3.76 -28.78 -4.54
CA ASP A 107 -3.93 -27.68 -5.50
C ASP A 107 -4.32 -26.37 -4.81
N VAL A 108 -5.26 -26.43 -3.85
CA VAL A 108 -5.67 -25.26 -3.05
C VAL A 108 -4.52 -24.76 -2.17
N GLY A 109 -3.75 -25.67 -1.57
CA GLY A 109 -2.56 -25.33 -0.78
C GLY A 109 -1.48 -24.64 -1.61
N ARG A 110 -1.25 -25.13 -2.84
CA ARG A 110 -0.32 -24.50 -3.79
C ARG A 110 -0.76 -23.10 -4.18
N ASN A 111 -2.06 -22.92 -4.46
CA ASN A 111 -2.63 -21.59 -4.77
C ASN A 111 -2.49 -20.63 -3.58
N ALA A 112 -2.74 -21.11 -2.35
CA ALA A 112 -2.56 -20.30 -1.14
C ALA A 112 -1.10 -19.88 -0.93
N VAL A 113 -0.14 -20.80 -1.12
CA VAL A 113 1.31 -20.48 -1.04
C VAL A 113 1.70 -19.45 -2.09
N ALA A 114 1.23 -19.60 -3.33
CA ALA A 114 1.53 -18.67 -4.41
C ALA A 114 0.99 -17.26 -4.10
N ALA A 115 -0.25 -17.17 -3.61
CA ALA A 115 -0.86 -15.90 -3.21
C ALA A 115 -0.09 -15.24 -2.05
N ILE A 116 0.29 -15.99 -1.01
CA ILE A 116 1.07 -15.46 0.11
C ILE A 116 2.46 -15.00 -0.36
N ALA A 117 3.13 -15.78 -1.20
CA ALA A 117 4.43 -15.39 -1.75
C ALA A 117 4.36 -14.08 -2.55
N MET A 118 3.25 -13.86 -3.26
CA MET A 118 2.98 -12.62 -3.97
C MET A 118 2.73 -11.45 -3.00
N LEU A 119 1.92 -11.64 -1.95
CA LEU A 119 1.68 -10.61 -0.93
C LEU A 119 2.96 -10.20 -0.19
N LEU A 120 3.82 -11.17 0.16
CA LEU A 120 5.10 -10.90 0.82
C LEU A 120 6.06 -10.11 -0.07
N ARG A 121 6.03 -10.33 -1.39
CA ARG A 121 6.87 -9.59 -2.35
C ARG A 121 6.51 -8.09 -2.40
N PHE A 122 5.22 -7.75 -2.32
CA PHE A 122 4.80 -6.34 -2.33
C PHE A 122 5.23 -5.58 -1.08
N GLY A 123 5.44 -6.27 0.05
CA GLY A 123 5.91 -5.65 1.29
C GLY A 123 7.40 -5.30 1.29
N GLU A 124 8.21 -5.89 0.41
CA GLU A 124 9.67 -5.69 0.37
C GLU A 124 10.09 -4.51 -0.51
N GLU A 125 9.34 -4.20 -1.57
CA GLU A 125 9.70 -3.14 -2.53
C GLU A 125 8.44 -2.38 -3.03
N GLU A 126 8.07 -1.25 -2.42
CA GLU A 126 6.93 -0.39 -2.84
C GLU A 126 6.98 0.00 -4.34
N ASP A 127 8.19 0.08 -4.91
CA ASP A 127 8.45 0.43 -6.31
C ASP A 127 8.28 -0.75 -7.28
N THR A 128 7.97 -1.96 -6.82
CA THR A 128 7.76 -3.14 -7.70
C THR A 128 6.33 -3.36 -8.15
N GLU A 129 5.36 -2.78 -7.44
CA GLU A 129 3.95 -3.09 -7.65
C GLU A 129 3.48 -2.73 -9.07
N LEU A 130 3.89 -1.58 -9.60
CA LEU A 130 3.55 -1.21 -10.98
C LEU A 130 4.17 -2.19 -11.99
N GLY A 131 5.38 -2.66 -11.74
CA GLY A 131 6.03 -3.66 -12.58
C GLY A 131 5.29 -4.99 -12.57
N PHE A 132 4.80 -5.41 -11.40
CA PHE A 132 3.95 -6.58 -11.28
C PHE A 132 2.64 -6.43 -12.05
N LEU A 133 1.91 -5.33 -11.85
CA LEU A 133 0.61 -5.10 -12.52
C LEU A 133 0.77 -5.06 -14.04
N THR A 134 1.80 -4.37 -14.55
CA THR A 134 2.10 -4.34 -15.98
C THR A 134 2.49 -5.72 -16.52
N ALA A 135 3.26 -6.51 -15.78
CA ALA A 135 3.63 -7.87 -16.19
C ALA A 135 2.40 -8.80 -16.20
N GLN A 136 1.52 -8.69 -15.21
CA GLN A 136 0.26 -9.43 -15.15
C GLN A 136 -0.62 -9.08 -16.36
N LEU A 137 -0.78 -7.80 -16.68
CA LEU A 137 -1.54 -7.36 -17.85
C LEU A 137 -0.93 -7.87 -19.17
N ALA A 138 0.40 -7.89 -19.29
CA ALA A 138 1.06 -8.45 -20.47
C ALA A 138 0.76 -9.95 -20.62
N GLY A 139 0.75 -10.70 -19.51
CA GLY A 139 0.39 -12.12 -19.49
C GLY A 139 -1.07 -12.34 -19.90
N LEU A 140 -2.00 -11.59 -19.30
CA LEU A 140 -3.43 -11.65 -19.62
C LEU A 140 -3.70 -11.26 -21.08
N GLN A 141 -3.00 -10.26 -21.61
CA GLN A 141 -3.09 -9.86 -23.01
C GLN A 141 -2.69 -11.01 -23.94
N ALA A 142 -1.58 -11.70 -23.63
CA ALA A 142 -1.05 -12.77 -24.48
C ALA A 142 -2.00 -13.96 -24.64
N VAL A 143 -2.89 -14.18 -23.65
CA VAL A 143 -3.90 -15.24 -23.66
C VAL A 143 -5.32 -14.72 -23.90
N GLY A 144 -5.47 -13.44 -24.29
CA GLY A 144 -6.79 -12.85 -24.56
C GLY A 144 -7.74 -12.82 -23.36
N SER A 145 -7.21 -12.76 -22.13
CA SER A 145 -7.98 -12.87 -20.88
C SER A 145 -7.88 -11.60 -20.01
N ILE A 146 -7.74 -10.43 -20.64
CA ILE A 146 -7.74 -9.16 -19.89
C ILE A 146 -9.12 -8.94 -19.28
N THR A 147 -9.15 -8.60 -17.99
CA THR A 147 -10.38 -8.30 -17.26
C THR A 147 -10.46 -6.81 -16.90
N PRO A 148 -11.69 -6.27 -16.73
CA PRO A 148 -11.89 -4.92 -16.19
C PRO A 148 -11.20 -4.71 -14.83
N GLU A 149 -11.21 -5.74 -13.99
CA GLU A 149 -10.58 -5.73 -12.66
C GLU A 149 -9.06 -5.55 -12.74
N ALA A 150 -8.38 -6.31 -13.60
CA ALA A 150 -6.93 -6.20 -13.77
C ALA A 150 -6.51 -4.80 -14.27
N LEU A 151 -7.28 -4.21 -15.20
CA LEU A 151 -7.08 -2.83 -15.63
C LEU A 151 -7.41 -1.83 -14.51
N GLY A 152 -8.44 -2.12 -13.71
CA GLY A 152 -8.82 -1.32 -12.54
C GLY A 152 -7.69 -1.21 -11.51
N HIS A 153 -6.96 -2.30 -11.24
CA HIS A 153 -5.79 -2.29 -10.35
C HIS A 153 -4.67 -1.39 -10.87
N LEU A 154 -4.34 -1.47 -12.17
CA LEU A 154 -3.35 -0.56 -12.77
C LEU A 154 -3.82 0.90 -12.67
N LEU A 155 -5.08 1.18 -12.94
CA LEU A 155 -5.64 2.53 -12.83
C LEU A 155 -5.54 3.07 -11.41
N SER A 156 -5.86 2.25 -10.39
CA SER A 156 -5.72 2.65 -8.98
C SER A 156 -4.28 3.03 -8.68
N LYS A 157 -3.33 2.13 -8.99
CA LYS A 157 -1.91 2.36 -8.70
C LYS A 157 -1.36 3.62 -9.35
N LEU A 158 -1.78 3.94 -10.59
CA LEU A 158 -1.36 5.16 -11.27
C LEU A 158 -1.92 6.43 -10.60
N ASN A 159 -3.16 6.39 -10.13
CA ASN A 159 -3.74 7.51 -9.38
C ASN A 159 -3.04 7.68 -8.03
N ASP A 160 -2.76 6.59 -7.32
CA ASP A 160 -2.05 6.61 -6.03
C ASP A 160 -0.63 7.17 -6.18
N LEU A 161 0.11 6.73 -7.20
CA LEU A 161 1.43 7.29 -7.53
C LEU A 161 1.35 8.79 -7.84
N THR A 162 0.38 9.20 -8.65
CA THR A 162 0.17 10.62 -8.99
C THR A 162 -0.07 11.43 -7.71
N TRP A 163 -0.94 10.95 -6.82
CA TRP A 163 -1.25 11.60 -5.56
C TRP A 163 -0.01 11.74 -4.66
N HIS A 164 0.76 10.66 -4.46
CA HIS A 164 1.99 10.70 -3.67
C HIS A 164 3.04 11.67 -4.22
N PHE A 165 3.15 11.75 -5.54
CA PHE A 165 4.08 12.67 -6.18
C PHE A 165 3.63 14.13 -6.07
N GLU A 166 2.33 14.41 -6.20
CA GLU A 166 1.76 15.73 -5.95
C GLU A 166 1.94 16.15 -4.48
N GLU A 167 1.76 15.24 -3.52
CA GLU A 167 2.02 15.46 -2.10
C GLU A 167 3.51 15.78 -1.82
N ALA A 168 4.42 15.05 -2.46
CA ALA A 168 5.85 15.31 -2.35
C ALA A 168 6.21 16.71 -2.88
N ILE A 169 5.63 17.14 -4.00
CA ILE A 169 5.81 18.50 -4.54
C ILE A 169 5.24 19.54 -3.58
N ALA A 170 4.02 19.33 -3.07
CA ALA A 170 3.36 20.23 -2.15
C ALA A 170 4.12 20.41 -0.83
N SER A 171 4.85 19.38 -0.39
CA SER A 171 5.66 19.44 0.84
C SER A 171 6.79 20.48 0.79
N GLY A 172 7.23 20.88 -0.40
CA GLY A 172 8.39 21.77 -0.58
C GLY A 172 9.73 21.18 -0.13
N SER A 173 9.75 19.93 0.32
CA SER A 173 10.96 19.24 0.75
C SER A 173 11.73 18.73 -0.46
N GLU A 174 12.91 19.29 -0.71
CA GLU A 174 13.82 18.83 -1.76
C GLU A 174 14.15 17.34 -1.62
N PHE A 175 14.36 16.85 -0.39
CA PHE A 175 14.57 15.42 -0.15
C PHE A 175 13.37 14.57 -0.61
N ARG A 176 12.14 14.92 -0.24
CA ARG A 176 10.93 14.18 -0.67
C ARG A 176 10.72 14.28 -2.17
N ILE A 177 10.97 15.45 -2.77
CA ILE A 177 10.86 15.68 -4.22
C ILE A 177 11.87 14.83 -4.99
N LEU A 178 13.14 14.80 -4.55
CA LEU A 178 14.17 13.97 -5.17
C LEU A 178 13.86 12.47 -5.03
N ASP A 179 13.35 12.05 -3.87
CA ASP A 179 12.94 10.66 -3.66
C ASP A 179 11.77 10.26 -4.57
N ALA A 180 10.70 11.05 -4.58
CA ALA A 180 9.55 10.83 -5.44
C ALA A 180 9.93 10.81 -6.93
N ARG A 181 10.83 11.69 -7.37
CA ARG A 181 11.35 11.69 -8.75
C ARG A 181 12.16 10.43 -9.07
N ARG A 182 12.99 9.93 -8.16
CA ARG A 182 13.70 8.65 -8.34
C ARG A 182 12.71 7.49 -8.49
N ARG A 183 11.67 7.45 -7.66
CA ARG A 183 10.60 6.44 -7.75
C ARG A 183 9.87 6.49 -9.09
N LEU A 184 9.51 7.70 -9.58
CA LEU A 184 8.90 7.86 -10.91
C LEU A 184 9.83 7.33 -12.02
N SER A 185 11.12 7.66 -11.97
CA SER A 185 12.11 7.19 -12.95
C SER A 185 12.28 5.67 -12.93
N ALA A 186 12.32 5.04 -11.74
CA ALA A 186 12.41 3.59 -11.59
C ALA A 186 11.21 2.85 -12.24
N ASN A 187 10.06 3.50 -12.27
CA ASN A 187 8.81 3.00 -12.84
C ASN A 187 8.65 3.26 -14.35
N GLY A 188 9.53 4.05 -14.98
CA GLY A 188 9.41 4.49 -16.38
C GLY A 188 9.21 3.35 -17.38
N ARG A 189 10.05 2.30 -17.31
CA ARG A 189 9.93 1.14 -18.21
C ARG A 189 8.58 0.41 -18.12
N TRP A 190 7.97 0.41 -16.93
CA TRP A 190 6.68 -0.25 -16.69
C TRP A 190 5.51 0.61 -17.18
N LEU A 191 5.65 1.94 -17.13
CA LEU A 191 4.71 2.88 -17.75
C LEU A 191 4.72 2.78 -19.27
N GLU A 192 5.91 2.70 -19.88
CA GLU A 192 6.07 2.51 -21.33
C GLU A 192 5.41 1.21 -21.78
N ARG A 193 5.75 0.10 -21.12
CA ARG A 193 5.15 -1.21 -21.42
C ARG A 193 3.63 -1.23 -21.20
N GLY A 194 3.14 -0.56 -20.16
CA GLY A 194 1.70 -0.39 -19.93
C GLY A 194 1.03 0.37 -21.08
N THR A 195 1.66 1.44 -21.56
CA THR A 195 1.18 2.21 -22.72
C THR A 195 1.09 1.34 -23.98
N ASP A 196 2.09 0.49 -24.24
CA ASP A 196 2.06 -0.43 -25.38
C ASP A 196 0.91 -1.44 -25.31
N ILE A 197 0.64 -1.99 -24.12
CA ILE A 197 -0.48 -2.91 -23.89
C ILE A 197 -1.81 -2.20 -24.20
N LEU A 198 -1.99 -0.99 -23.67
CA LEU A 198 -3.21 -0.20 -23.85
C LEU A 198 -3.42 0.22 -25.31
N ASN A 199 -2.35 0.61 -26.01
CA ASN A 199 -2.43 0.98 -27.43
C ASN A 199 -2.90 -0.19 -28.29
N ARG A 200 -2.40 -1.40 -28.02
CA ARG A 200 -2.86 -2.62 -28.71
C ARG A 200 -4.31 -2.93 -28.39
N LEU A 201 -4.70 -2.77 -27.12
CA LEU A 201 -6.05 -3.04 -26.64
C LEU A 201 -7.06 -2.07 -27.25
N LEU A 202 -6.73 -0.78 -27.34
CA LEU A 202 -7.59 0.25 -27.95
C LEU A 202 -7.60 0.21 -29.49
N ALA A 203 -6.65 -0.49 -30.11
CA ALA A 203 -6.62 -0.72 -31.55
C ALA A 203 -7.49 -1.91 -31.99
N ASP A 204 -7.91 -2.77 -31.05
CA ASP A 204 -8.79 -3.90 -31.32
C ASP A 204 -10.25 -3.42 -31.43
N PRO A 205 -10.90 -3.53 -32.60
CA PRO A 205 -12.28 -3.09 -32.79
C PRO A 205 -13.31 -3.96 -32.06
N GLU A 206 -12.95 -5.18 -31.67
CA GLU A 206 -13.84 -6.14 -30.99
C GLU A 206 -13.68 -6.11 -29.47
N VAL A 207 -12.90 -5.17 -28.94
CA VAL A 207 -12.66 -5.08 -27.50
C VAL A 207 -13.93 -4.73 -26.74
N ASP A 208 -14.12 -5.39 -25.60
CA ASP A 208 -15.26 -5.14 -24.73
C ASP A 208 -15.32 -3.66 -24.28
N PHE A 209 -16.53 -3.11 -24.22
CA PHE A 209 -16.76 -1.71 -23.91
C PHE A 209 -16.22 -1.30 -22.53
N ASP A 210 -16.37 -2.14 -21.51
CA ASP A 210 -15.87 -1.83 -20.17
C ASP A 210 -14.35 -1.85 -20.12
N ILE A 211 -13.72 -2.79 -20.84
CA ILE A 211 -12.27 -2.83 -21.01
C ILE A 211 -11.78 -1.55 -21.70
N ALA A 212 -12.39 -1.15 -22.82
CA ALA A 212 -12.03 0.07 -23.54
C ALA A 212 -12.18 1.33 -22.68
N ARG A 213 -13.29 1.42 -21.92
CA ARG A 213 -13.58 2.53 -21.01
C ARG A 213 -12.51 2.66 -19.92
N ILE A 214 -12.08 1.57 -19.30
CA ILE A 214 -11.03 1.60 -18.27
C ILE A 214 -9.67 1.93 -18.91
N ALA A 215 -9.35 1.36 -20.07
CA ALA A 215 -8.11 1.66 -20.79
C ALA A 215 -7.96 3.15 -21.14
N GLN A 216 -9.03 3.81 -21.57
CA GLN A 216 -9.03 5.27 -21.78
C GLN A 216 -8.77 6.05 -20.49
N ARG A 217 -9.38 5.65 -19.36
CA ARG A 217 -9.12 6.26 -18.05
C ARG A 217 -7.68 6.08 -17.60
N ILE A 218 -7.06 4.94 -17.93
CA ILE A 218 -5.63 4.71 -17.70
C ILE A 218 -4.79 5.68 -18.52
N GLY A 219 -5.09 5.88 -19.81
CA GLY A 219 -4.39 6.88 -20.64
C GLY A 219 -4.47 8.31 -20.08
N LEU A 220 -5.61 8.69 -19.48
CA LEU A 220 -5.76 9.97 -18.78
C LEU A 220 -4.91 10.04 -17.51
N ALA A 221 -4.83 8.96 -16.73
CA ALA A 221 -3.98 8.86 -15.55
C ALA A 221 -2.48 8.95 -15.92
N GLN A 222 -2.04 8.25 -16.97
CA GLN A 222 -0.68 8.34 -17.49
C GLN A 222 -0.35 9.77 -17.95
N SER A 223 -1.30 10.45 -18.60
CA SER A 223 -1.14 11.85 -19.00
C SER A 223 -1.00 12.80 -17.80
N ARG A 224 -1.68 12.53 -16.68
CA ARG A 224 -1.49 13.27 -15.41
C ARG A 224 -0.10 13.02 -14.86
N LEU A 225 0.32 11.77 -14.81
CA LEU A 225 1.65 11.38 -14.32
C LEU A 225 2.78 12.04 -15.11
N ALA A 226 2.65 12.12 -16.44
CA ALA A 226 3.60 12.84 -17.30
C ALA A 226 3.70 14.34 -16.96
N ARG A 227 2.59 14.98 -16.54
CA ARG A 227 2.61 16.38 -16.10
C ARG A 227 3.29 16.57 -14.75
N VAL A 228 3.21 15.57 -13.87
CA VAL A 228 3.89 15.57 -12.57
C VAL A 228 5.41 15.57 -12.76
N ASP A 229 5.94 14.85 -13.74
CA ASP A 229 7.39 14.89 -14.06
C ASP A 229 7.87 16.31 -14.35
N ALA A 230 7.14 17.04 -15.19
CA ALA A 230 7.43 18.44 -15.46
C ALA A 230 7.26 19.34 -14.22
N ALA A 231 6.34 18.99 -13.31
CA ALA A 231 6.14 19.72 -12.06
C ALA A 231 7.29 19.52 -11.06
N PHE A 232 7.90 18.33 -11.00
CA PHE A 232 9.12 18.11 -10.21
C PHE A 232 10.24 19.05 -10.64
N GLN A 233 10.48 19.17 -11.96
CA GLN A 233 11.55 20.05 -12.44
C GLN A 233 11.30 21.52 -12.07
N ARG A 234 10.05 21.99 -12.13
CA ARG A 234 9.69 23.34 -11.69
C ARG A 234 9.88 23.54 -10.19
N ALA A 235 9.49 22.55 -9.38
CA ALA A 235 9.64 22.60 -7.93
C ALA A 235 11.12 22.65 -7.51
N LEU A 236 11.97 21.82 -8.12
CA LEU A 236 13.42 21.82 -7.88
C LEU A 236 14.06 23.15 -8.30
N ASN A 237 13.71 23.68 -9.47
CA ASN A 237 14.21 24.99 -9.91
C ASN A 237 13.80 26.11 -8.93
N LYS A 238 12.58 26.06 -8.39
CA LYS A 238 12.11 27.01 -7.37
C LYS A 238 12.95 26.91 -6.10
N ILE A 239 13.20 25.70 -5.61
CA ILE A 239 14.05 25.46 -4.44
C ILE A 239 15.48 25.98 -4.68
N GLU A 240 16.08 25.67 -5.83
CA GLU A 240 17.40 26.16 -6.19
C GLU A 240 17.46 27.69 -6.23
N SER A 241 16.43 28.36 -6.78
CA SER A 241 16.35 29.83 -6.81
C SER A 241 16.23 30.48 -5.43
N GLN A 242 15.75 29.73 -4.43
CA GLN A 242 15.60 30.17 -3.05
C GLN A 242 16.83 29.80 -2.18
N ARG A 243 17.85 29.16 -2.76
CA ARG A 243 19.05 28.73 -2.04
C ARG A 243 19.85 29.94 -1.58
N VAL A 244 20.19 30.00 -0.29
CA VAL A 244 21.04 31.07 0.25
C VAL A 244 22.48 30.81 -0.18
N THR A 245 22.97 31.60 -1.12
CA THR A 245 24.35 31.51 -1.60
C THR A 245 25.31 32.26 -0.69
N LEU A 246 26.18 31.54 0.03
CA LEU A 246 27.33 32.13 0.73
C LEU A 246 28.59 31.90 -0.12
N GLY A 247 28.98 32.90 -0.90
CA GLY A 247 30.11 32.78 -1.84
C GLY A 247 29.80 31.91 -3.06
N ALA A 248 30.79 31.16 -3.56
CA ALA A 248 30.65 30.32 -4.76
C ALA A 248 29.87 29.01 -4.55
N SER A 249 29.50 28.68 -3.30
CA SER A 249 28.70 27.50 -2.94
C SER A 249 27.46 27.96 -2.16
N GLY A 250 26.26 27.59 -2.62
CA GLY A 250 25.04 27.84 -1.85
C GLY A 250 24.71 26.72 -0.89
N ILE A 251 24.13 27.08 0.27
CA ILE A 251 23.65 26.14 1.29
C ILE A 251 22.13 26.00 1.11
N SER A 252 21.65 24.77 0.89
CA SER A 252 20.23 24.44 0.81
C SER A 252 19.64 24.03 2.17
N SER A 253 18.31 24.05 2.29
CA SER A 253 17.61 23.50 3.47
C SER A 253 17.87 22.00 3.65
N SER A 254 18.13 21.26 2.55
CA SER A 254 18.55 19.86 2.61
C SER A 254 19.96 19.71 3.14
N ASP A 255 20.89 20.59 2.77
CA ASP A 255 22.25 20.59 3.30
C ASP A 255 22.23 20.81 4.82
N VAL A 256 21.43 21.76 5.28
CA VAL A 256 21.21 22.00 6.72
C VAL A 256 20.57 20.77 7.38
N SER A 257 19.55 20.16 6.77
CA SER A 257 18.89 18.97 7.32
C SER A 257 19.79 17.73 7.34
N ALA A 258 20.67 17.57 6.37
CA ALA A 258 21.65 16.48 6.30
C ALA A 258 22.76 16.70 7.34
N TRP A 259 23.24 17.93 7.48
CA TRP A 259 24.18 18.32 8.53
C TRP A 259 23.61 18.06 9.92
N LEU A 260 22.38 18.53 10.20
CA LEU A 260 21.69 18.30 11.48
C LEU A 260 21.54 16.80 11.81
N ARG A 261 21.25 15.96 10.81
CA ARG A 261 21.16 14.50 11.00
C ARG A 261 22.50 13.83 11.35
N GLY A 262 23.61 14.49 11.06
CA GLY A 262 24.96 14.00 11.39
C GLY A 262 25.46 14.41 12.78
N LEU A 263 24.70 15.22 13.52
CA LEU A 263 25.09 15.71 14.85
C LEU A 263 24.60 14.78 15.96
N ASP A 264 25.32 14.75 17.07
CA ASP A 264 24.90 14.02 18.27
C ASP A 264 23.84 14.80 19.07
N ALA A 265 23.11 14.09 19.94
CA ALA A 265 22.03 14.67 20.73
C ALA A 265 22.46 15.88 21.59
N PRO A 266 23.64 15.90 22.25
CA PRO A 266 24.12 17.08 22.96
C PRO A 266 24.33 18.30 22.06
N THR A 267 24.92 18.12 20.88
CA THR A 267 25.15 19.23 19.93
C THR A 267 23.83 19.78 19.41
N LEU A 268 22.87 18.91 19.07
CA LEU A 268 21.53 19.31 18.67
C LEU A 268 20.80 20.09 19.77
N ALA A 269 20.87 19.62 21.02
CA ALA A 269 20.30 20.31 22.16
C ALA A 269 20.94 21.70 22.36
N GLY A 270 22.25 21.81 22.17
CA GLY A 270 22.99 23.08 22.19
C GLY A 270 22.52 24.08 21.13
N LEU A 271 22.26 23.61 19.90
CA LEU A 271 21.72 24.45 18.82
C LEU A 271 20.30 24.96 19.09
N ALA A 272 19.53 24.23 19.89
CA ALA A 272 18.17 24.58 20.25
C ALA A 272 18.05 25.51 21.48
N VAL A 273 19.15 25.82 22.15
CA VAL A 273 19.16 26.72 23.32
C VAL A 273 18.68 28.11 22.90
N GLY A 274 17.61 28.58 23.54
CA GLY A 274 17.00 29.88 23.25
C GLY A 274 16.11 29.90 22.00
N ALA A 275 16.01 28.81 21.25
CA ALA A 275 15.06 28.68 20.13
C ALA A 275 13.65 28.30 20.60
N PHE A 276 13.53 27.70 21.78
CA PHE A 276 12.26 27.38 22.43
C PHE A 276 11.95 28.39 23.53
N ALA A 277 10.80 29.06 23.43
CA ALA A 277 10.21 29.76 24.56
C ALA A 277 9.33 28.78 25.34
N ALA A 278 9.57 28.64 26.65
CA ALA A 278 8.61 28.00 27.52
C ALA A 278 7.39 28.92 27.64
N VAL A 279 6.37 28.67 26.81
CA VAL A 279 5.08 29.33 26.96
C VAL A 279 4.32 28.52 28.01
N PRO A 280 3.87 29.11 29.13
CA PRO A 280 3.00 28.40 30.05
C PRO A 280 1.77 27.94 29.28
N GLU A 281 1.43 26.66 29.40
CA GLU A 281 0.16 26.15 28.91
C GLU A 281 -0.94 26.91 29.67
N LEU A 282 -1.53 27.89 29.01
CA LEU A 282 -2.69 28.58 29.53
C LEU A 282 -3.82 27.55 29.51
N ALA A 283 -4.06 26.92 30.66
CA ALA A 283 -5.26 26.13 30.91
C ALA A 283 -6.46 27.08 30.91
N LEU A 284 -6.89 27.46 29.71
CA LEU A 284 -8.05 28.30 29.52
C LEU A 284 -9.26 27.39 29.75
N LEU A 285 -10.02 27.70 30.80
CA LEU A 285 -11.29 27.01 31.14
C LEU A 285 -12.37 27.20 30.06
N ALA A 286 -12.11 28.03 29.05
CA ALA A 286 -12.94 28.26 27.88
C ALA A 286 -12.29 27.57 26.67
N GLY A 287 -13.06 26.80 25.91
CA GLY A 287 -12.62 26.17 24.67
C GLY A 287 -12.18 27.21 23.63
N GLY A 288 -11.36 26.81 22.65
CA GLY A 288 -10.72 27.72 21.70
C GLY A 288 -11.65 28.74 21.02
N HIS A 289 -12.89 28.34 20.71
CA HIS A 289 -13.92 29.23 20.15
C HIS A 289 -14.37 30.36 21.08
N GLU A 290 -14.57 30.10 22.37
CA GLU A 290 -15.05 31.08 23.35
C GLU A 290 -14.00 32.16 23.66
N LEU A 291 -12.72 31.81 23.51
CA LEU A 291 -11.59 32.74 23.62
C LEU A 291 -11.46 33.62 22.37
N LEU A 292 -11.72 33.05 21.20
CA LEU A 292 -11.76 33.79 19.94
C LEU A 292 -12.91 34.81 19.96
N ASP A 293 -14.12 34.37 20.32
CA ASP A 293 -15.31 35.23 20.43
C ASP A 293 -15.09 36.38 21.43
N ARG A 294 -14.46 36.10 22.59
CA ARG A 294 -14.14 37.15 23.57
C ARG A 294 -13.05 38.10 23.07
N ALA A 295 -12.02 37.61 22.39
CA ALA A 295 -10.98 38.45 21.83
C ALA A 295 -11.54 39.38 20.75
N GLU A 296 -12.39 38.85 19.87
CA GLU A 296 -13.09 39.62 18.83
C GLU A 296 -14.01 40.68 19.43
N SER A 297 -14.83 40.32 20.44
CA SER A 297 -15.69 41.28 21.15
C SER A 297 -14.89 42.41 21.83
N GLN A 298 -13.69 42.12 22.35
CA GLN A 298 -12.84 43.12 23.00
C GLN A 298 -12.19 44.05 21.97
N LEU A 299 -11.73 43.50 20.84
CA LEU A 299 -11.18 44.25 19.71
C LEU A 299 -12.23 45.17 19.08
N GLU A 300 -13.46 44.70 18.89
CA GLU A 300 -14.57 45.51 18.39
C GLU A 300 -14.96 46.63 19.37
N GLY A 301 -14.90 46.34 20.68
CA GLY A 301 -15.15 47.32 21.74
C GLY A 301 -14.09 48.43 21.82
N ASP A 302 -12.81 48.09 21.67
CA ASP A 302 -11.70 49.06 21.65
C ASP A 302 -11.73 49.93 20.39
N VAL A 303 -12.10 49.36 19.24
CA VAL A 303 -12.30 50.13 17.99
C VAL A 303 -13.48 51.10 18.13
N ALA A 304 -14.58 50.69 18.79
CA ALA A 304 -15.71 51.57 19.08
C ALA A 304 -15.34 52.68 20.08
N GLY A 305 -14.57 52.38 21.13
CA GLY A 305 -14.08 53.37 22.09
C GLY A 305 -13.13 54.40 21.47
N ALA A 306 -12.20 53.96 20.62
CA ALA A 306 -11.29 54.84 19.90
C ALA A 306 -12.02 55.74 18.86
N ALA A 307 -13.12 55.26 18.28
CA ALA A 307 -13.95 56.06 17.37
C ALA A 307 -14.78 57.14 18.11
N ILE A 308 -15.15 56.91 19.37
CA ILE A 308 -15.86 57.89 20.22
C ILE A 308 -14.89 58.96 20.72
N ASP A 309 -13.66 58.60 21.09
CA ASP A 309 -12.62 59.54 21.53
C ASP A 309 -12.05 60.41 20.39
N ALA A 310 -12.12 59.94 19.14
CA ALA A 310 -11.73 60.73 17.97
C ALA A 310 -12.82 61.69 17.46
N GLY A 311 -14.01 61.69 18.08
CA GLY A 311 -15.18 62.49 17.70
C GLY A 311 -15.57 63.63 18.66
N LEU A 312 -14.75 63.90 19.69
CA LEU A 312 -14.80 65.08 20.57
C LEU A 312 -13.59 65.99 20.34
#